data_AF-A0A441TP44-F1
#
_entry.id   AF-A0A441TP44-F1
#
_cell.length_a   1.000
_cell.length_b   1.000
_cell.length_c   1.000
_cell.angle_alpha   90.00
_cell.angle_beta   90.00
_cell.angle_gamma   90.00
#
_symmetry.space_group_name_H-M   'P 1'
#
loop_
_entity.id
_entity.type
_entity.pdbx_description
1 polymer ?
#
loop_
_entity_poly.entity_id
_entity_poly.type
_entity_poly.pdbx_seq_one_letter_code
_entity_poly.pdbx_strand_id
1 'polypeptide(L)'
;FEDGEHKSRPLVSVRGKDVYVLHSLAGSGGASANDRLCKLLFFLATCKENGAAQTTAVVPYLAFARKDRQTKARDPVTTRYVAQLFEAMGPD
;
A
#
# COMPACT_ATOMS: atom_id res chain seq x y z
N PHE A 1 18.41 0.56 0.63
CA PHE A 1 19.60 1.25 1.12
C PHE A 1 20.06 0.55 2.39
N GLU A 2 21.23 0.87 2.94
CA GLU A 2 21.80 0.12 4.07
C GLU A 2 20.98 0.22 5.36
N ASP A 3 20.15 1.27 5.48
CA ASP A 3 19.27 1.58 6.60
C ASP A 3 17.86 0.96 6.52
N GLY A 4 17.58 0.18 5.47
CA GLY A 4 16.26 -0.46 5.25
C GLY A 4 15.30 0.33 4.35
N GLU A 5 15.67 1.54 3.90
CA GLU A 5 14.91 2.24 2.87
C GLU A 5 14.92 1.44 1.54
N HIS A 6 13.95 1.72 0.68
CA HIS A 6 13.84 1.03 -0.60
C HIS A 6 13.32 1.96 -1.70
N LYS A 7 13.74 1.67 -2.93
CA LYS A 7 13.17 2.25 -4.14
C LYS A 7 12.45 1.17 -4.93
N SER A 8 11.28 1.50 -5.45
CA SER A 8 10.54 0.66 -6.39
C SER A 8 10.14 1.50 -7.59
N ARG A 9 10.09 0.89 -8.78
CA ARG A 9 9.62 1.53 -10.01
C ARG A 9 9.11 0.49 -10.99
N PRO A 10 8.14 0.83 -11.85
CA PRO A 10 7.81 -0.04 -12.96
C PRO A 10 9.02 -0.17 -13.90
N LEU A 11 9.24 -1.37 -14.43
CA LEU A 11 10.31 -1.65 -15.39
C LEU A 11 9.92 -1.33 -16.84
N VAL A 12 8.64 -1.07 -17.07
CA VAL A 12 8.05 -0.72 -18.37
C VAL A 12 7.14 0.50 -18.22
N SER A 13 6.84 1.19 -19.32
CA SER A 13 5.91 2.31 -19.29
C SER A 13 4.52 1.87 -18.84
N VAL A 14 3.98 2.60 -17.85
CA VAL A 14 2.62 2.48 -17.34
C VAL A 14 1.69 3.59 -17.84
N ARG A 15 2.21 4.53 -18.64
CA ARG A 15 1.46 5.71 -19.08
C ARG A 15 0.19 5.30 -19.83
N GLY A 16 -0.96 5.84 -19.41
CA GLY A 16 -2.26 5.59 -20.01
C GLY A 16 -2.81 4.18 -19.80
N LYS A 17 -2.21 3.37 -18.92
CA LYS A 17 -2.64 1.99 -18.65
C LYS A 17 -3.37 1.86 -17.33
N ASP A 18 -4.20 0.83 -17.23
CA ASP A 18 -4.77 0.36 -15.98
C ASP A 18 -3.77 -0.59 -15.31
N VAL A 19 -3.33 -0.24 -14.11
CA VAL A 19 -2.27 -0.94 -13.38
C VAL A 19 -2.86 -1.65 -12.17
N TYR A 20 -2.77 -2.98 -12.16
CA TYR A 20 -3.15 -3.80 -11.03
C TYR A 20 -1.90 -4.25 -10.26
N VAL A 21 -1.82 -3.92 -8.97
CA VAL A 21 -0.70 -4.30 -8.10
C VAL A 21 -1.14 -5.37 -7.13
N LEU A 22 -0.73 -6.62 -7.38
CA LEU A 22 -0.96 -7.75 -6.47
C LEU A 22 0.10 -7.78 -5.37
N HIS A 23 -0.28 -7.51 -4.12
CA HIS A 23 0.66 -7.51 -3.01
C HIS A 23 0.01 -7.92 -1.68
N SER A 24 0.55 -8.93 -1.01
CA SER A 24 0.10 -9.35 0.32
C SER A 24 0.84 -8.58 1.43
N LEU A 25 0.10 -8.12 2.45
CA LEU A 25 0.66 -7.47 3.63
C LEU A 25 0.97 -8.45 4.77
N ALA A 26 0.87 -9.76 4.53
CA ALA A 26 1.20 -10.76 5.54
C ALA A 26 2.69 -10.70 5.85
N GLY A 27 3.04 -10.49 7.13
CA GLY A 27 4.43 -10.52 7.57
C GLY A 27 5.03 -11.92 7.38
N SER A 28 6.18 -12.01 6.72
CA SER A 28 6.91 -13.27 6.56
C SER A 28 8.37 -13.03 6.18
N GLY A 29 9.25 -13.94 6.63
CA GLY A 29 10.60 -14.16 6.08
C GLY A 29 11.45 -12.91 5.85
N GLY A 30 11.48 -11.97 6.80
CA GLY A 30 12.34 -10.78 6.72
C GLY A 30 11.65 -9.48 6.31
N ALA A 31 10.33 -9.46 6.14
CA ALA A 31 9.56 -8.21 5.98
C ALA A 31 8.29 -8.23 6.83
N SER A 32 8.13 -7.23 7.69
CA SER A 32 6.95 -7.01 8.51
C SER A 32 5.75 -6.56 7.67
N ALA A 33 4.56 -6.54 8.28
CA ALA A 33 3.39 -5.95 7.65
C ALA A 33 3.59 -4.46 7.32
N ASN A 34 4.35 -3.74 8.16
CA ASN A 34 4.65 -2.32 7.97
C ASN A 34 5.55 -2.13 6.74
N ASP A 35 6.60 -2.94 6.61
CA ASP A 35 7.53 -2.86 5.48
C ASP A 35 6.82 -3.13 4.15
N ARG A 36 5.91 -4.10 4.14
CA ARG A 36 5.10 -4.46 2.97
C ARG A 36 4.09 -3.37 2.63
N LEU A 37 3.46 -2.76 3.65
CA LEU A 37 2.54 -1.65 3.46
C LEU A 37 3.26 -0.45 2.84
N CYS A 38 4.42 -0.05 3.38
CA CYS A 38 5.22 1.04 2.81
C CYS A 38 5.62 0.76 1.35
N LYS A 39 6.09 -0.45 1.05
CA LYS A 39 6.46 -0.84 -0.33
C LYS A 39 5.31 -0.73 -1.31
N LEU A 40 4.11 -1.19 -0.91
CA LEU A 40 2.92 -1.14 -1.75
C LEU A 40 2.48 0.31 -2.00
N LEU A 41 2.36 1.11 -0.93
CA LEU A 41 1.94 2.50 -1.01
C LEU A 41 2.84 3.30 -1.95
N PHE A 42 4.16 3.20 -1.77
CA PHE A 42 5.13 3.93 -2.60
C PHE A 42 5.10 3.47 -4.06
N PHE A 43 4.90 2.17 -4.31
CA PHE A 43 4.81 1.68 -5.68
C PHE A 43 3.53 2.14 -6.39
N LEU A 44 2.39 2.20 -5.69
CA LEU A 44 1.14 2.75 -6.24
C LEU A 44 1.32 4.22 -6.64
N ALA A 45 1.85 5.04 -5.72
CA ALA A 45 2.14 6.45 -5.99
C ALA A 45 3.10 6.60 -7.18
N THR A 46 4.16 5.79 -7.23
CA THR A 46 5.11 5.80 -8.36
C THR A 46 4.41 5.50 -9.69
N CYS A 47 3.48 4.54 -9.74
CA CYS A 47 2.72 4.24 -10.95
C CYS A 47 1.83 5.42 -11.38
N LYS A 48 1.14 6.07 -10.43
CA LYS A 48 0.29 7.24 -10.71
C LYS A 48 1.13 8.42 -11.24
N GLU A 49 2.25 8.73 -10.61
CA GLU A 49 3.19 9.78 -11.04
C GLU A 49 3.79 9.51 -12.44
N ASN A 50 3.97 8.24 -12.80
CA ASN A 50 4.43 7.85 -14.13
C ASN A 50 3.31 7.79 -15.19
N GLY A 51 2.12 8.28 -14.85
CA GLY A 51 1.02 8.52 -15.77
C GLY A 51 0.09 7.34 -15.98
N ALA A 52 0.03 6.38 -15.06
CA ALA A 52 -1.02 5.34 -15.09
C ALA A 52 -2.41 5.99 -15.16
N ALA A 53 -3.30 5.45 -15.99
CA ALA A 53 -4.68 5.92 -16.10
C ALA A 53 -5.46 5.57 -14.83
N GLN A 54 -5.33 4.31 -14.40
CA GLN A 54 -5.82 3.82 -13.11
C GLN A 54 -4.77 3.00 -12.39
N THR A 55 -4.83 3.03 -11.06
CA THR A 55 -4.02 2.17 -10.18
C THR A 55 -4.90 1.44 -9.18
N THR A 56 -4.96 0.11 -9.25
CA THR A 56 -5.76 -0.72 -8.34
C THR A 56 -4.87 -1.64 -7.52
N ALA A 57 -5.01 -1.58 -6.19
CA ALA A 57 -4.32 -2.47 -5.28
C ALA A 57 -5.13 -3.76 -5.06
N VAL A 58 -4.56 -4.90 -5.42
CA VAL A 58 -5.14 -6.22 -5.11
C VAL A 58 -4.38 -6.77 -3.90
N VAL A 59 -5.02 -6.77 -2.73
CA VAL A 59 -4.38 -7.07 -1.44
C VAL A 59 -5.03 -8.30 -0.80
N PRO A 60 -4.53 -9.53 -1.08
CA PRO A 60 -5.15 -10.77 -0.60
C PRO A 60 -5.17 -10.91 0.93
N TYR A 61 -4.21 -10.27 1.60
CA TYR A 61 -4.18 -10.15 3.05
C TYR A 61 -3.99 -8.68 3.42
N LEU A 62 -5.02 -8.07 4.00
CA LEU A 62 -5.01 -6.69 4.47
C LEU A 62 -4.59 -6.65 5.95
N ALA A 63 -3.33 -6.27 6.20
CA ALA A 63 -2.87 -5.98 7.55
C ALA A 63 -3.67 -4.81 8.15
N PHE A 64 -3.72 -4.75 9.49
CA PHE A 64 -4.45 -3.71 10.25
C PHE A 64 -5.98 -3.68 10.11
N ALA A 65 -6.59 -4.64 9.42
CA ALA A 65 -8.04 -4.69 9.25
C ALA A 65 -8.83 -5.02 10.54
N ARG A 66 -8.18 -5.56 11.57
CA ARG A 66 -8.82 -6.04 12.81
C ARG A 66 -9.30 -4.95 13.78
N LYS A 67 -8.85 -3.70 13.61
CA LYS A 67 -9.25 -2.56 14.45
C LYS A 67 -10.00 -1.54 13.60
N ASP A 68 -11.24 -1.89 13.30
CA ASP A 68 -12.20 -1.17 12.46
C ASP A 68 -13.19 -0.30 13.27
N ARG A 69 -13.21 -0.44 14.60
CA ARG A 69 -14.05 0.35 15.51
C ARG A 69 -13.36 0.61 16.85
N GLN A 70 -13.80 1.67 17.53
CA GLN A 70 -13.39 1.95 18.90
C GLN A 70 -14.14 1.01 19.85
N THR A 71 -13.42 0.09 20.51
CA THR A 71 -14.02 -0.84 21.49
C THR A 71 -13.92 -0.32 22.92
N LYS A 72 -12.99 0.60 23.16
CA LYS A 72 -12.77 1.33 24.41
C LYS A 72 -12.52 2.80 24.12
N ALA A 73 -12.66 3.64 25.14
CA ALA A 73 -12.32 5.05 25.03
C ALA A 73 -10.86 5.21 24.58
N ARG A 74 -10.63 6.03 23.54
CA ARG A 74 -9.32 6.33 22.93
C ARG A 74 -8.69 5.16 22.15
N ASP A 75 -9.47 4.14 21.78
CA ASP A 75 -8.99 3.10 20.85
C ASP A 75 -8.72 3.68 19.46
N PRO A 76 -7.70 3.17 18.74
CA PRO A 76 -7.47 3.53 17.36
C PRO A 76 -8.48 2.85 16.42
N VAL A 77 -8.66 3.45 15.25
CA VAL A 77 -9.38 2.85 14.11
C VAL A 77 -8.38 2.64 12.98
N THR A 78 -7.46 1.68 13.17
CA THR A 78 -6.31 1.51 12.26
C THR A 78 -6.71 1.20 10.83
N THR A 79 -7.83 0.48 10.63
CA THR A 79 -8.38 0.22 9.30
C THR A 79 -8.66 1.53 8.55
N ARG A 80 -9.19 2.55 9.24
CA ARG A 80 -9.43 3.88 8.66
C ARG A 80 -8.12 4.57 8.29
N TYR A 81 -7.11 4.52 9.16
CA TYR A 81 -5.82 5.16 8.88
C TYR A 81 -5.14 4.53 7.67
N VAL A 82 -5.17 3.19 7.57
CA VAL A 82 -4.65 2.48 6.41
C VAL A 82 -5.42 2.85 5.14
N ALA A 83 -6.76 2.90 5.18
CA ALA A 83 -7.56 3.35 4.04
C ALA A 83 -7.17 4.76 3.58
N GLN A 84 -7.01 5.70 4.51
CA GLN A 84 -6.57 7.07 4.21
C GLN A 84 -5.16 7.12 3.62
N LEU A 85 -4.24 6.25 4.06
CA LEU A 85 -2.92 6.11 3.45
C LEU A 85 -3.01 5.60 2.01
N PHE A 86 -3.89 4.62 1.75
CA PHE A 86 -4.15 4.16 0.38
C PHE A 86 -4.69 5.30 -0.46
N GLU A 87 -5.77 5.97 -0.06
CA GLU A 87 -6.37 7.11 -0.77
C GLU A 87 -5.33 8.19 -1.12
N ALA A 88 -4.42 8.50 -0.19
CA ALA A 88 -3.37 9.50 -0.40
C ALA A 88 -2.36 9.12 -1.50
N MET A 89 -2.17 7.84 -1.80
CA MET A 89 -1.26 7.38 -2.87
C MET A 89 -1.90 7.39 -4.27
N GLY A 90 -3.18 7.75 -4.38
CA GLY A 90 -3.93 7.82 -5.63
C GLY A 90 -4.40 6.51 -6.30
N PRO A 91 -4.54 5.36 -5.60
CA PRO A 91 -5.30 4.25 -6.14
C PRO A 91 -6.76 4.64 -6.31
N ASP A 92 -7.36 4.13 -7.39
CA ASP A 92 -8.73 4.38 -7.81
C ASP A 92 -9.65 3.23 -7.38
#